data_AF-A0A0C2YY45-F1
#
_entry.id   AF-A0A0C2YY45-F1
#
_cell.length_a   1.000
_cell.length_b   1.000
_cell.length_c   1.000
_cell.angle_alpha   90.00
_cell.angle_beta   90.00
_cell.angle_gamma   90.00
#
_symmetry.space_group_name_H-M   'P 1'
#
loop_
_entity.id
_entity.type
_entity.pdbx_description
1 polymer ?
#
loop_
_entity_poly.entity_id
_entity_poly.type
_entity_poly.pdbx_seq_one_letter_code
_entity_poly.pdbx_strand_id
1 'polypeptide(L)'
;MYYGYNQKNQLILADREFINLFGYKVFSELEQSNVINNAQVEKDKVTFFHQKLAIHAKYKLRELLSYDDVIFSMELSNIVTEENVEGKQVKKRIEPQAIYLDVHKISSEVGLSVDDYKLYLDGFIDQSIIDEPKLKNANDKSIKSLSALASMLKIPDVNILLLKIQKSSSIEERIDLIDEYYNRLALLTLDESKKSIKNVETKTVEMKKIEIKVTPKVEPKIELKPIEEKKVEPKVEPKLDIKNNDFNFDDFDLELFENDTDTKTPPENKNPDRLDLKFNELFGDFDMKNNKNTQNNKIEEFEDFKHDLPAMTPKIKPTTSGVAEIDFNTIKALPIHYNPKLAADELNLPIVLIEEFVEDFIQQAKQDRDHLLASYYQKDMDNIHELGHKLKGAASNLRINEIADALEDIQFCDDHDKLRDMFIKYWGYFISLEDFMATSKRG
;
A
#
# COMPACT_ATOMS: atom_id res chain seq x y z
N MET A 1 10.97 4.43 -16.52
CA MET A 1 12.16 4.67 -17.37
C MET A 1 12.48 6.14 -17.32
N TYR A 2 13.76 6.49 -17.19
CA TYR A 2 14.27 7.86 -17.19
C TYR A 2 15.01 8.14 -18.50
N TYR A 3 15.08 9.41 -18.91
CA TYR A 3 15.71 9.81 -20.17
C TYR A 3 16.49 11.12 -20.07
N GLY A 4 17.43 11.31 -21.00
CA GLY A 4 18.17 12.56 -21.20
C GLY A 4 18.95 12.55 -22.51
N TYR A 5 19.78 13.57 -22.74
CA TYR A 5 20.53 13.77 -23.98
C TYR A 5 22.02 13.85 -23.69
N ASN A 6 22.81 12.94 -24.25
CA ASN A 6 24.27 13.07 -24.11
C ASN A 6 24.82 14.31 -24.83
N GLN A 7 26.12 14.55 -24.65
CA GLN A 7 26.85 15.66 -25.30
C GLN A 7 26.81 15.64 -26.84
N LYS A 8 26.32 14.56 -27.46
CA LYS A 8 26.12 14.42 -28.91
C LYS A 8 24.65 14.61 -29.32
N ASN A 9 23.80 15.12 -28.42
CA ASN A 9 22.34 15.24 -28.59
C ASN A 9 21.63 13.90 -28.90
N GLN A 10 22.17 12.78 -28.42
CA GLN A 10 21.51 11.48 -28.58
C GLN A 10 20.63 11.20 -27.35
N LEU A 11 19.38 10.79 -27.60
CA LEU A 11 18.45 10.37 -26.55
C LEU A 11 18.97 9.09 -25.89
N ILE A 12 19.14 9.13 -24.57
CA ILE A 12 19.51 7.99 -23.75
C ILE A 12 18.35 7.70 -22.81
N LEU A 13 18.04 6.41 -22.66
CA LEU A 13 17.04 5.88 -21.74
C LEU A 13 17.73 4.92 -20.77
N ALA A 14 17.41 5.02 -19.48
CA ALA A 14 17.81 4.03 -18.48
C ALA A 14 16.65 3.75 -17.51
N ASP A 15 16.52 2.51 -17.08
CA ASP A 15 15.63 2.18 -15.98
C ASP A 15 16.25 2.57 -14.62
N ARG A 16 15.43 2.49 -13.57
CA ARG A 16 15.85 2.86 -12.21
C ARG A 16 16.93 1.91 -11.69
N GLU A 17 16.84 0.63 -12.04
CA GLU A 17 17.77 -0.40 -11.58
C GLU A 17 19.19 -0.10 -12.07
N PHE A 18 19.33 0.26 -13.35
CA PHE A 18 20.61 0.65 -13.93
C PHE A 18 21.20 1.90 -13.28
N ILE A 19 20.39 2.93 -13.02
CA ILE A 19 20.83 4.16 -12.33
C ILE A 19 21.34 3.81 -10.92
N ASN A 20 20.60 2.99 -10.19
CA ASN A 20 20.94 2.55 -8.83
C ASN A 20 22.22 1.70 -8.79
N LEU A 21 22.57 0.97 -9.86
CA LEU A 21 23.80 0.18 -9.90
C LEU A 21 25.06 1.04 -9.72
N PHE A 22 25.02 2.32 -10.10
CA PHE A 22 26.13 3.26 -9.93
C PHE A 22 26.03 4.11 -8.66
N GLY A 23 25.02 3.86 -7.82
CA GLY A 23 24.75 4.65 -6.61
C GLY A 23 24.13 6.02 -6.87
N TYR A 24 23.57 6.25 -8.07
CA TYR A 24 22.83 7.47 -8.38
C TYR A 24 21.37 7.36 -8.00
N LYS A 25 20.77 8.50 -7.68
CA LYS A 25 19.34 8.61 -7.38
C LYS A 25 18.52 9.01 -8.60
N VAL A 26 19.10 9.81 -9.48
CA VAL A 26 18.43 10.38 -10.65
C VAL A 26 19.26 10.25 -11.92
N PHE A 27 18.60 10.23 -13.07
CA PHE A 27 19.25 10.08 -14.37
C PHE A 27 20.25 11.21 -14.69
N SER A 28 20.00 12.43 -14.24
CA SER A 28 20.90 13.57 -14.46
C SER A 28 22.28 13.36 -13.82
N GLU A 29 22.37 12.65 -12.69
CA GLU A 29 23.65 12.28 -12.07
C GLU A 29 24.40 11.26 -12.94
N LEU A 30 23.67 10.26 -13.48
CA LEU A 30 24.21 9.28 -14.42
C LEU A 30 24.70 9.95 -15.71
N GLU A 31 23.96 10.92 -16.24
CA GLU A 31 24.33 11.68 -17.43
C GLU A 31 25.61 12.51 -17.21
N GLN A 32 25.72 13.18 -16.05
CA GLN A 32 26.89 13.97 -15.67
C GLN A 32 28.14 13.13 -15.38
N SER A 33 27.96 11.86 -15.01
CA SER A 33 29.04 10.97 -14.59
C SER A 33 29.94 10.44 -15.72
N ASN A 34 29.57 10.64 -16.98
CA ASN A 34 30.21 10.05 -18.17
C ASN A 34 30.27 8.50 -18.19
N VAL A 35 29.54 7.81 -17.32
CA VAL A 35 29.53 6.34 -17.25
C VAL A 35 29.18 5.70 -18.59
N ILE A 36 28.15 6.23 -19.25
CA ILE A 36 27.64 5.69 -20.51
C ILE A 36 28.65 5.90 -21.64
N ASN A 37 29.36 7.04 -21.63
CA ASN A 37 30.40 7.35 -22.62
C ASN A 37 31.65 6.48 -22.45
N ASN A 38 31.88 5.93 -21.26
CA ASN A 38 33.03 5.10 -20.93
C ASN A 38 32.74 3.59 -21.03
N ALA A 39 31.57 3.20 -21.56
CA ALA A 39 31.22 1.80 -21.73
C ALA A 39 32.15 1.10 -22.74
N GLN A 40 32.75 -0.01 -22.34
CA GLN A 40 33.54 -0.88 -23.21
C GLN A 40 32.69 -2.05 -23.66
N VAL A 41 32.50 -2.19 -24.97
CA VAL A 41 31.67 -3.24 -25.57
C VAL A 41 32.57 -4.28 -26.25
N GLU A 42 32.44 -5.54 -25.84
CA GLU A 42 33.17 -6.69 -26.39
C GLU A 42 32.19 -7.80 -26.77
N LYS A 43 31.97 -8.03 -28.07
CA LYS A 43 31.11 -9.09 -28.63
C LYS A 43 29.71 -9.23 -27.99
N ASP A 44 29.60 -9.91 -26.86
CA ASP A 44 28.36 -10.19 -26.11
C ASP A 44 28.34 -9.59 -24.70
N LYS A 45 29.36 -8.77 -24.37
CA LYS A 45 29.56 -8.16 -23.05
C LYS A 45 29.71 -6.66 -23.15
N VAL A 46 29.23 -5.96 -22.13
CA VAL A 46 29.48 -4.55 -21.89
C VAL A 46 30.04 -4.37 -20.50
N THR A 47 31.06 -3.53 -20.38
CA THR A 47 31.63 -3.13 -19.10
C THR A 47 31.49 -1.63 -18.94
N PHE A 48 30.85 -1.20 -17.86
CA PHE A 48 30.76 0.19 -17.47
C PHE A 48 31.73 0.47 -16.33
N PHE A 49 32.44 1.60 -16.40
CA PHE A 49 33.40 2.00 -15.37
C PHE A 49 32.93 3.30 -14.72
N HIS A 50 32.85 3.31 -13.39
CA HIS A 50 32.63 4.51 -12.60
C HIS A 50 33.48 4.51 -11.34
N GLN A 51 34.44 5.44 -11.25
CA GLN A 51 35.36 5.53 -10.11
C GLN A 51 36.04 4.18 -9.81
N LYS A 52 35.67 3.52 -8.70
CA LYS A 52 36.18 2.22 -8.26
C LYS A 52 35.27 1.05 -8.64
N LEU A 53 34.10 1.32 -9.22
CA LEU A 53 33.11 0.31 -9.59
C LEU A 53 33.24 -0.02 -11.07
N ALA A 54 33.36 -1.31 -11.39
CA ALA A 54 33.16 -1.86 -12.71
C ALA A 54 31.90 -2.72 -12.74
N ILE A 55 31.05 -2.52 -13.74
CA ILE A 55 29.84 -3.33 -13.95
C ILE A 55 30.01 -4.10 -15.24
N HIS A 56 30.08 -5.41 -15.13
CA HIS A 56 30.16 -6.33 -16.26
C HIS A 56 28.79 -6.93 -16.50
N ALA A 57 28.27 -6.84 -17.73
CA ALA A 57 27.01 -7.46 -18.10
C ALA A 57 27.13 -8.12 -19.47
N LYS A 58 26.34 -9.17 -19.70
CA LYS A 58 25.98 -9.55 -21.07
C LYS A 58 24.94 -8.57 -21.58
N TYR A 59 24.96 -8.27 -22.87
CA TYR A 59 23.94 -7.40 -23.45
C TYR A 59 23.29 -8.00 -24.69
N LYS A 60 22.05 -7.61 -24.94
CA LYS A 60 21.34 -7.85 -26.19
C LYS A 60 20.88 -6.52 -26.75
N LEU A 61 21.31 -6.22 -27.98
CA LEU A 61 20.85 -5.04 -28.69
C LEU A 61 19.55 -5.37 -29.45
N ARG A 62 18.56 -4.51 -29.34
CA ARG A 62 17.34 -4.57 -30.16
C ARG A 62 17.20 -3.27 -30.93
N GLU A 63 17.00 -3.39 -32.22
CA GLU A 63 16.65 -2.27 -33.07
C GLU A 63 15.16 -1.97 -32.92
N LEU A 64 14.83 -0.72 -32.65
CA LEU A 64 13.47 -0.20 -32.55
C LEU A 64 13.30 0.82 -33.68
N LEU A 65 12.36 0.53 -34.58
CA LEU A 65 12.03 1.42 -35.68
C LEU A 65 11.19 2.59 -35.15
N SER A 66 11.71 3.81 -35.29
CA SER A 66 10.93 5.04 -35.18
C SER A 66 10.56 5.54 -36.58
N TYR A 67 9.63 6.50 -36.66
CA TYR A 67 9.18 7.08 -37.93
C TYR A 67 10.32 7.73 -38.72
N ASP A 68 11.28 8.34 -38.03
CA ASP A 68 12.34 9.14 -38.64
C ASP A 68 13.76 8.66 -38.33
N ASP A 69 13.93 7.67 -37.43
CA ASP A 69 15.25 7.23 -36.94
C ASP A 69 15.27 5.78 -36.43
N VAL A 70 16.48 5.22 -36.34
CA VAL A 70 16.73 3.92 -35.72
C VAL A 70 17.15 4.12 -34.26
N ILE A 71 16.35 3.61 -33.33
CA ILE A 71 16.65 3.61 -31.90
C ILE A 71 17.19 2.24 -31.51
N PHE A 72 18.25 2.18 -30.72
CA PHE A 72 18.75 0.92 -30.18
C PHE A 72 18.42 0.80 -28.69
N SER A 73 17.81 -0.30 -28.30
CA SER A 73 17.62 -0.69 -26.90
C SER A 73 18.68 -1.71 -26.51
N MET A 74 19.36 -1.49 -25.39
CA MET A 74 20.36 -2.40 -24.83
C MET A 74 19.80 -3.06 -23.57
N GLU A 75 19.50 -4.35 -23.66
CA GLU A 75 19.02 -5.15 -22.53
C GLU A 75 20.21 -5.83 -21.84
N LEU A 76 20.42 -5.56 -20.55
CA LEU A 76 21.53 -6.12 -19.78
C LEU A 76 21.11 -7.38 -19.02
N SER A 77 21.99 -8.37 -18.95
CA SER A 77 21.78 -9.61 -18.19
C SER A 77 23.09 -10.10 -17.58
N ASN A 78 23.01 -10.97 -16.58
CA ASN A 78 24.20 -11.48 -15.86
C ASN A 78 25.10 -10.35 -15.33
N ILE A 79 24.48 -9.34 -14.71
CA ILE A 79 25.16 -8.15 -14.20
C ILE A 79 26.03 -8.56 -13.00
N VAL A 80 27.33 -8.24 -13.06
CA VAL A 80 28.32 -8.47 -12.03
C VAL A 80 28.99 -7.14 -11.71
N THR A 81 28.93 -6.73 -10.45
CA THR A 81 29.63 -5.56 -9.93
C THR A 81 30.98 -5.98 -9.35
N GLU A 82 32.04 -5.27 -9.72
CA GLU A 82 33.38 -5.39 -9.15
C GLU A 82 33.77 -4.03 -8.57
N GLU A 83 33.82 -3.93 -7.24
CA GLU A 83 34.39 -2.78 -6.57
C GLU A 83 35.88 -3.02 -6.33
N ASN A 84 36.73 -2.22 -6.96
CA ASN A 84 38.14 -2.10 -6.63
C ASN A 84 38.31 -1.26 -5.36
N VAL A 85 37.90 -1.83 -4.22
CA VAL A 85 38.40 -1.39 -2.92
C VAL A 85 39.72 -2.12 -2.71
N GLU A 86 40.81 -1.37 -2.55
CA GLU A 86 42.15 -1.91 -2.26
C GLU A 86 42.06 -3.02 -1.20
N GLY A 87 42.16 -4.28 -1.65
CA GLY A 87 42.41 -5.43 -0.78
C GLY A 87 41.24 -6.36 -0.41
N LYS A 88 39.97 -6.11 -0.75
CA LYS A 88 38.89 -7.10 -0.52
C LYS A 88 37.78 -7.02 -1.58
N GLN A 89 37.69 -8.04 -2.43
CA GLN A 89 36.53 -8.27 -3.27
C GLN A 89 35.31 -8.59 -2.38
N VAL A 90 34.34 -7.69 -2.30
CA VAL A 90 33.03 -7.99 -1.75
C VAL A 90 32.03 -8.01 -2.90
N LYS A 91 31.72 -9.20 -3.40
CA LYS A 91 30.56 -9.40 -4.27
C LYS A 91 29.30 -9.30 -3.40
N LYS A 92 28.53 -8.22 -3.50
CA LYS A 92 27.19 -8.16 -2.91
C LYS A 92 26.17 -7.84 -3.98
N ARG A 93 25.57 -8.90 -4.54
CA ARG A 93 24.36 -8.84 -5.34
C ARG A 93 23.19 -8.89 -4.35
N ILE A 94 22.55 -7.76 -4.07
CA ILE A 94 21.32 -7.75 -3.28
C ILE A 94 20.18 -7.74 -4.29
N GLU A 95 19.71 -8.93 -4.70
CA GLU A 95 18.39 -8.99 -5.31
C GLU A 95 17.36 -8.60 -4.25
N PRO A 96 16.38 -7.74 -4.57
CA PRO A 96 15.35 -7.34 -3.63
C PRO A 96 14.60 -8.59 -3.19
N GLN A 97 14.68 -8.90 -1.89
CA GLN A 97 14.08 -10.09 -1.33
C GLN A 97 12.59 -9.87 -1.14
N ALA A 98 11.77 -10.80 -1.64
CA ALA A 98 10.34 -10.78 -1.40
C ALA A 98 10.03 -10.81 0.12
N ILE A 99 9.02 -10.04 0.51
CA ILE A 99 8.51 -9.94 1.87
C ILE A 99 7.30 -10.86 1.96
N TYR A 100 7.53 -12.08 2.43
CA TYR A 100 6.48 -13.07 2.59
C TYR A 100 5.59 -12.73 3.79
N LEU A 101 4.28 -12.65 3.56
CA LEU A 101 3.25 -12.51 4.59
C LEU A 101 2.59 -13.86 4.83
N ASP A 102 2.70 -14.38 6.05
CA ASP A 102 2.03 -15.60 6.48
C ASP A 102 0.54 -15.31 6.72
N VAL A 103 -0.25 -15.40 5.65
CA VAL A 103 -1.66 -15.02 5.67
C VAL A 103 -2.44 -15.79 6.72
N HIS A 104 -2.21 -17.09 6.85
CA HIS A 104 -2.92 -17.93 7.81
C HIS A 104 -2.62 -17.51 9.25
N LYS A 105 -1.34 -17.27 9.55
CA LYS A 105 -0.94 -16.80 10.88
C LYS A 105 -1.48 -15.40 11.16
N ILE A 106 -1.25 -14.45 10.26
CA ILE A 106 -1.59 -13.05 10.49
C ILE A 106 -3.10 -12.88 10.59
N SER A 107 -3.88 -13.43 9.65
CA SER A 107 -5.36 -13.37 9.68
C SER A 107 -5.92 -13.90 11.00
N SER A 108 -5.40 -15.04 11.49
CA SER A 108 -5.78 -15.59 12.78
C SER A 108 -5.42 -14.69 13.96
N GLU A 109 -4.27 -14.02 13.93
CA GLU A 109 -3.84 -13.09 14.99
C GLU A 109 -4.70 -11.82 15.03
N VAL A 110 -5.17 -11.35 13.86
CA VAL A 110 -6.01 -10.14 13.77
C VAL A 110 -7.51 -10.43 13.86
N GLY A 111 -7.89 -11.72 13.93
CA GLY A 111 -9.29 -12.14 14.04
C GLY A 111 -10.09 -12.02 12.73
N LEU A 112 -9.41 -12.13 11.58
CA LEU A 112 -10.03 -12.10 10.24
C LEU A 112 -9.97 -13.48 9.58
N SER A 113 -10.86 -13.73 8.61
CA SER A 113 -10.68 -14.86 7.72
C SER A 113 -9.50 -14.62 6.78
N VAL A 114 -8.99 -15.70 6.15
CA VAL A 114 -7.89 -15.62 5.17
C VAL A 114 -8.29 -14.78 3.96
N ASP A 115 -9.53 -14.89 3.51
CA ASP A 115 -9.99 -14.17 2.32
C ASP A 115 -10.30 -12.70 2.64
N ASP A 116 -10.83 -12.41 3.84
CA ASP A 116 -10.95 -11.03 4.32
C ASP A 116 -9.58 -10.38 4.39
N TYR A 117 -8.59 -11.04 5.01
CA TYR A 117 -7.24 -10.48 5.11
C TYR A 117 -6.66 -10.10 3.75
N LYS A 118 -6.87 -10.93 2.72
CA LYS A 118 -6.43 -10.61 1.35
C LYS A 118 -7.17 -9.37 0.82
N LEU A 119 -8.48 -9.28 1.01
CA LEU A 119 -9.27 -8.12 0.61
C LEU A 119 -8.80 -6.84 1.31
N TYR A 120 -8.54 -6.90 2.61
CA TYR A 120 -7.98 -5.78 3.37
C TYR A 120 -6.58 -5.39 2.89
N LEU A 121 -5.74 -6.38 2.55
CA LEU A 121 -4.40 -6.13 2.00
C LEU A 121 -4.47 -5.44 0.64
N ASP A 122 -5.35 -5.90 -0.26
CA ASP A 122 -5.57 -5.30 -1.57
C ASP A 122 -6.10 -3.86 -1.41
N GLY A 123 -7.09 -3.65 -0.55
CA GLY A 123 -7.61 -2.32 -0.25
C GLY A 123 -6.56 -1.37 0.34
N PHE A 124 -5.67 -1.88 1.20
CA PHE A 124 -4.54 -1.11 1.71
C PHE A 124 -3.55 -0.71 0.59
N ILE A 125 -3.25 -1.61 -0.35
CA ILE A 125 -2.39 -1.32 -1.50
C ILE A 125 -3.04 -0.26 -2.40
N ASP A 126 -4.33 -0.39 -2.70
CA ASP A 126 -5.06 0.57 -3.52
C ASP A 126 -5.09 1.95 -2.86
N GLN A 127 -5.43 2.02 -1.57
CA GLN A 127 -5.43 3.27 -0.81
C GLN A 127 -4.03 3.91 -0.78
N SER A 128 -2.98 3.09 -0.68
CA SER A 128 -1.60 3.56 -0.74
C SER A 128 -1.28 4.23 -2.07
N ILE A 129 -1.81 3.72 -3.19
CA ILE A 129 -1.63 4.32 -4.51
C ILE A 129 -2.42 5.63 -4.61
N ILE A 130 -3.67 5.63 -4.14
CA ILE A 130 -4.57 6.79 -4.17
C ILE A 130 -3.98 7.97 -3.36
N ASP A 131 -3.40 7.67 -2.20
CA ASP A 131 -2.87 8.68 -1.30
C ASP A 131 -1.44 9.11 -1.64
N GLU A 132 -0.81 8.60 -2.71
CA GLU A 132 0.53 9.02 -3.14
C GLU A 132 0.70 10.56 -3.20
N PRO A 133 -0.22 11.33 -3.80
CA PRO A 133 -0.09 12.78 -3.84
C PRO A 133 -0.18 13.40 -2.45
N LYS A 134 -0.97 12.81 -1.55
CA LYS A 134 -1.14 13.27 -0.16
C LYS A 134 0.13 12.99 0.67
N LEU A 135 0.78 11.85 0.45
CA LEU A 135 2.07 11.50 1.06
C LEU A 135 3.16 12.51 0.67
N LYS A 136 3.24 12.87 -0.62
CA LYS A 136 4.19 13.87 -1.13
C LYS A 136 3.97 15.26 -0.54
N ASN A 137 2.72 15.64 -0.31
CA ASN A 137 2.32 16.94 0.23
C ASN A 137 2.33 17.03 1.76
N ALA A 138 2.88 16.03 2.45
CA ALA A 138 2.92 15.98 3.91
C ALA A 138 1.56 16.07 4.60
N ASN A 139 0.56 15.40 4.04
CA ASN A 139 -0.71 15.22 4.73
C ASN A 139 -0.57 14.17 5.85
N ASP A 140 -0.39 14.63 7.07
CA ASP A 140 -0.27 13.79 8.27
C ASP A 140 -1.45 12.85 8.48
N LYS A 141 -2.64 13.20 7.97
CA LYS A 141 -3.85 12.40 8.12
C LYS A 141 -3.73 11.08 7.36
N SER A 142 -3.46 11.17 6.06
CA SER A 142 -3.26 10.01 5.19
C SER A 142 -2.10 9.13 5.65
N ILE A 143 -1.01 9.74 6.14
CA ILE A 143 0.13 8.97 6.67
C ILE A 143 -0.28 8.18 7.92
N LYS A 144 -1.02 8.79 8.85
CA LYS A 144 -1.53 8.12 10.06
C LYS A 144 -2.50 6.99 9.72
N SER A 145 -3.38 7.21 8.75
CA SER A 145 -4.35 6.23 8.28
C SER A 145 -3.68 5.01 7.66
N LEU A 146 -2.79 5.22 6.69
CA LEU A 146 -1.98 4.14 6.10
C LEU A 146 -1.11 3.44 7.14
N SER A 147 -0.58 4.17 8.12
CA SER A 147 0.23 3.60 9.21
C SER A 147 -0.61 2.71 10.13
N ALA A 148 -1.85 3.13 10.45
CA ALA A 148 -2.79 2.32 11.20
C ALA A 148 -3.18 1.04 10.45
N LEU A 149 -3.46 1.14 9.15
CA LEU A 149 -3.75 -0.02 8.28
C LEU A 149 -2.57 -0.99 8.19
N ALA A 150 -1.35 -0.48 7.93
CA ALA A 150 -0.15 -1.31 7.90
C ALA A 150 0.13 -2.01 9.23
N SER A 151 -0.17 -1.33 10.35
CA SER A 151 -0.06 -1.91 11.71
C SER A 151 -1.09 -3.01 11.95
N MET A 152 -2.34 -2.78 11.55
CA MET A 152 -3.43 -3.76 11.63
C MET A 152 -3.10 -5.01 10.80
N LEU A 153 -2.61 -4.83 9.57
CA LEU A 153 -2.19 -5.90 8.66
C LEU A 153 -0.88 -6.58 9.06
N LYS A 154 -0.24 -6.15 10.17
CA LYS A 154 1.04 -6.65 10.68
C LYS A 154 2.17 -6.58 9.65
N ILE A 155 2.30 -5.45 8.95
CA ILE A 155 3.35 -5.17 7.96
C ILE A 155 4.35 -4.15 8.53
N PRO A 156 5.24 -4.54 9.47
CA PRO A 156 6.06 -3.61 10.24
C PRO A 156 7.02 -2.79 9.38
N ASP A 157 7.65 -3.39 8.36
CA ASP A 157 8.61 -2.72 7.49
C ASP A 157 7.98 -1.53 6.74
N VAL A 158 6.74 -1.72 6.28
CA VAL A 158 5.96 -0.70 5.58
C VAL A 158 5.50 0.39 6.56
N ASN A 159 5.05 -0.01 7.76
CA ASN A 159 4.64 0.92 8.79
C ASN A 159 5.79 1.83 9.26
N ILE A 160 6.99 1.29 9.45
CA ILE A 160 8.18 2.06 9.83
C ILE A 160 8.49 3.13 8.78
N LEU A 161 8.35 2.80 7.49
CA LEU A 161 8.57 3.78 6.41
C LEU A 161 7.54 4.90 6.45
N LEU A 162 6.26 4.59 6.69
CA LEU A 162 5.23 5.62 6.86
C LEU A 162 5.53 6.57 8.03
N LEU A 163 6.00 6.02 9.16
CA LEU A 163 6.42 6.85 10.30
C LEU A 163 7.65 7.71 9.98
N LYS A 164 8.59 7.21 9.18
CA LYS A 164 9.74 8.00 8.70
C LYS A 164 9.30 9.10 7.72
N ILE A 165 8.40 8.78 6.79
CA ILE A 165 7.78 9.76 5.88
C ILE A 165 7.13 10.87 6.69
N GLN A 166 6.38 10.52 7.75
CA GLN A 166 5.77 11.49 8.65
C GLN A 166 6.79 12.44 9.28
N LYS A 167 7.89 11.90 9.82
CA LYS A 167 8.94 12.66 10.54
C LYS A 167 9.93 13.39 9.63
N SER A 168 9.91 13.13 8.31
CA SER A 168 10.83 13.74 7.36
C SER A 168 10.68 15.26 7.35
N SER A 169 11.82 15.95 7.46
CA SER A 169 11.86 17.42 7.56
C SER A 169 12.06 18.09 6.20
N SER A 170 12.59 17.37 5.21
CA SER A 170 12.84 17.88 3.86
C SER A 170 11.98 17.15 2.82
N ILE A 171 11.59 17.88 1.77
CA ILE A 171 10.80 17.33 0.66
C ILE A 171 11.57 16.26 -0.13
N GLU A 172 12.89 16.42 -0.25
CA GLU A 172 13.77 15.49 -0.97
C GLU A 172 13.87 14.14 -0.23
N GLU A 173 14.15 14.17 1.07
CA GLU A 173 14.15 12.98 1.94
C GLU A 173 12.80 12.28 1.92
N ARG A 174 11.70 13.05 1.96
CA ARG A 174 10.35 12.52 1.89
C ARG A 174 10.10 11.75 0.60
N ILE A 175 10.50 12.29 -0.55
CA ILE A 175 10.34 11.61 -1.85
C ILE A 175 11.14 10.31 -1.88
N ASP A 176 12.38 10.31 -1.38
CA ASP A 176 13.21 9.10 -1.29
C ASP A 176 12.55 8.02 -0.41
N LEU A 177 11.97 8.41 0.73
CA LEU A 177 11.26 7.50 1.63
C LEU A 177 9.96 6.97 1.02
N ILE A 178 9.22 7.80 0.26
CA ILE A 178 8.02 7.38 -0.48
C ILE A 178 8.39 6.36 -1.56
N ASP A 179 9.50 6.57 -2.27
CA ASP A 179 10.00 5.60 -3.23
C ASP A 179 10.39 4.28 -2.56
N GLU A 180 11.07 4.33 -1.41
CA GLU A 180 11.38 3.14 -0.63
C GLU A 180 10.11 2.43 -0.15
N TYR A 181 9.09 3.19 0.26
CA TYR A 181 7.77 2.68 0.65
C TYR A 181 7.11 1.86 -0.46
N TYR A 182 7.01 2.40 -1.69
CA TYR A 182 6.43 1.65 -2.81
C TYR A 182 7.28 0.46 -3.24
N ASN A 183 8.61 0.57 -3.17
CA ASN A 183 9.49 -0.57 -3.41
C ASN A 183 9.22 -1.71 -2.41
N ARG A 184 8.96 -1.41 -1.14
CA ARG A 184 8.59 -2.42 -0.14
C ARG A 184 7.21 -3.00 -0.39
N LEU A 185 6.22 -2.18 -0.73
CA LEU A 185 4.88 -2.65 -1.10
C LEU A 185 4.94 -3.65 -2.28
N ALA A 186 5.72 -3.33 -3.32
CA ALA A 186 5.89 -4.19 -4.49
C ALA A 186 6.54 -5.55 -4.18
N LEU A 187 7.23 -5.67 -3.04
CA LEU A 187 7.87 -6.91 -2.60
C LEU A 187 6.97 -7.77 -1.71
N LEU A 188 5.81 -7.27 -1.27
CA LEU A 188 4.86 -8.06 -0.50
C LEU A 188 4.39 -9.25 -1.34
N THR A 189 4.40 -10.44 -0.75
CA THR A 189 3.90 -11.64 -1.40
C THR A 189 3.26 -12.60 -0.43
N LEU A 190 2.21 -13.27 -0.90
CA LEU A 190 1.53 -14.34 -0.16
C LEU A 190 2.05 -15.73 -0.57
N ASP A 191 3.01 -15.78 -1.50
CA ASP A 191 3.57 -17.02 -2.03
C ASP A 191 4.73 -17.52 -1.16
N GLU A 192 4.48 -18.59 -0.40
CA GLU A 192 5.47 -19.24 0.46
C GLU A 192 6.72 -19.69 -0.30
N SER A 193 6.61 -20.02 -1.59
CA SER A 193 7.75 -20.48 -2.39
C SER A 193 8.79 -19.38 -2.61
N LYS A 194 8.38 -18.12 -2.46
CA LYS A 194 9.25 -16.94 -2.57
C LYS A 194 9.84 -16.48 -1.24
N LYS A 195 9.57 -17.22 -0.15
CA LYS A 195 10.16 -16.94 1.17
C LYS A 195 11.68 -16.95 1.04
N SER A 196 12.31 -15.79 1.25
CA SER A 196 13.75 -15.68 1.20
C SER A 196 14.38 -16.65 2.21
N ILE A 197 15.21 -17.57 1.70
CA ILE A 197 15.95 -18.53 2.52
C ILE A 197 16.99 -17.73 3.31
N LYS A 198 16.64 -17.27 4.51
CA LYS A 198 17.62 -16.74 5.45
C LYS A 198 18.46 -17.90 5.98
N ASN A 199 19.72 -17.97 5.54
CA ASN A 199 20.84 -18.75 6.06
C ASN A 199 20.62 -20.25 6.32
N VAL A 200 21.06 -21.08 5.38
CA VAL A 200 21.54 -22.44 5.70
C VAL A 200 22.89 -22.29 6.41
N GLU A 201 22.96 -22.68 7.69
CA GLU A 201 24.23 -22.86 8.41
C GLU A 201 25.18 -23.71 7.57
N THR A 202 26.30 -23.11 7.15
CA THR A 202 27.42 -23.80 6.55
C THR A 202 28.03 -24.75 7.58
N LYS A 203 27.61 -26.02 7.55
CA LYS A 203 28.42 -27.10 8.14
C LYS A 203 29.75 -27.15 7.39
N THR A 204 30.81 -26.70 8.06
CA THR A 204 32.19 -26.91 7.66
C THR A 204 32.45 -28.42 7.57
N VAL A 205 32.49 -28.93 6.34
CA VAL A 205 33.07 -30.24 6.06
C VAL A 205 34.58 -30.05 5.99
N GLU A 206 35.29 -30.57 6.99
CA GLU A 206 36.75 -30.68 6.96
C GLU A 206 37.17 -31.52 5.74
N MET A 207 37.76 -30.88 4.73
CA MET A 207 38.45 -31.59 3.67
C MET A 207 39.79 -32.12 4.20
N LYS A 208 39.84 -33.43 4.46
CA LYS A 208 41.11 -34.15 4.58
C LYS A 208 41.92 -33.97 3.29
N LYS A 209 43.13 -33.44 3.48
CA LYS A 209 44.19 -33.32 2.47
C LYS A 209 44.51 -34.71 1.90
N ILE A 210 44.14 -34.96 0.64
CA ILE A 210 44.57 -36.15 -0.11
C ILE A 210 45.80 -35.76 -0.93
N GLU A 211 46.97 -36.28 -0.55
CA GLU A 211 48.15 -36.26 -1.40
C GLU A 211 47.97 -37.25 -2.55
N ILE A 212 47.94 -36.74 -3.78
CA ILE A 212 47.94 -37.56 -4.98
C ILE A 212 49.40 -37.89 -5.33
N LYS A 213 49.84 -39.11 -5.03
CA LYS A 213 51.01 -39.73 -5.68
C LYS A 213 50.56 -40.46 -6.94
N VAL A 214 51.09 -40.04 -8.08
CA VAL A 214 50.91 -40.70 -9.38
C VAL A 214 51.96 -41.79 -9.53
N THR A 215 51.54 -43.04 -9.69
CA THR A 215 52.31 -44.10 -10.37
C THR A 215 51.37 -45.10 -11.06
N PRO A 216 51.82 -45.75 -12.16
CA PRO A 216 50.91 -46.36 -13.14
C PRO A 216 50.59 -47.84 -12.87
N LYS A 217 49.31 -48.16 -13.09
CA LYS A 217 48.72 -49.37 -13.71
C LYS A 217 49.41 -50.73 -13.52
N VAL A 218 48.89 -51.55 -12.58
CA VAL A 218 48.81 -53.03 -12.69
C VAL A 218 47.55 -53.54 -11.98
N GLU A 219 46.89 -54.54 -12.59
CA GLU A 219 45.65 -55.23 -12.22
C GLU A 219 45.77 -56.24 -11.04
N PRO A 220 44.66 -56.81 -10.53
CA PRO A 220 44.39 -56.95 -9.10
C PRO A 220 44.68 -58.33 -8.51
N LYS A 221 44.93 -58.38 -7.20
CA LYS A 221 44.66 -59.56 -6.37
C LYS A 221 44.09 -59.17 -5.00
N ILE A 222 43.02 -59.88 -4.69
CA ILE A 222 42.20 -59.87 -3.47
C ILE A 222 43.00 -60.45 -2.30
N GLU A 223 42.92 -59.84 -1.12
CA GLU A 223 42.70 -60.56 0.15
C GLU A 223 42.41 -59.57 1.29
N LEU A 224 41.23 -59.74 1.89
CA LEU A 224 40.78 -59.08 3.11
C LEU A 224 41.02 -60.02 4.29
N LYS A 225 41.50 -59.47 5.41
CA LYS A 225 41.21 -59.82 6.82
C LYS A 225 42.09 -58.91 7.73
N PRO A 226 41.82 -58.79 9.03
CA PRO A 226 40.53 -58.47 9.67
C PRO A 226 40.69 -57.49 10.87
N ILE A 227 39.56 -57.00 11.44
CA ILE A 227 39.39 -56.67 12.89
C ILE A 227 40.20 -55.41 13.36
N GLU A 228 39.79 -54.49 14.23
CA GLU A 228 38.97 -54.51 15.44
C GLU A 228 38.54 -53.07 15.80
N GLU A 229 37.48 -53.00 16.62
CA GLU A 229 36.97 -51.82 17.29
C GLU A 229 38.00 -51.14 18.21
N LYS A 230 37.88 -49.82 18.40
CA LYS A 230 38.12 -49.23 19.72
C LYS A 230 37.37 -47.91 19.95
N LYS A 231 36.48 -47.99 20.93
CA LYS A 231 35.98 -46.92 21.82
C LYS A 231 37.04 -45.89 22.17
N VAL A 232 36.64 -44.61 22.19
CA VAL A 232 37.09 -43.64 23.20
C VAL A 232 35.89 -42.72 23.53
N GLU A 233 35.44 -42.76 24.78
CA GLU A 233 34.53 -41.78 25.41
C GLU A 233 35.32 -40.52 25.87
N PRO A 234 34.76 -39.60 26.68
CA PRO A 234 34.45 -38.24 26.28
C PRO A 234 35.38 -37.23 26.97
N LYS A 235 35.02 -35.95 26.84
CA LYS A 235 35.15 -34.84 27.82
C LYS A 235 35.97 -33.62 27.42
N VAL A 236 35.21 -32.52 27.44
CA VAL A 236 35.49 -31.22 28.11
C VAL A 236 36.09 -30.11 27.25
N GLU A 237 35.17 -29.19 26.90
CA GLU A 237 35.18 -27.72 26.91
C GLU A 237 36.44 -26.95 26.46
N PRO A 238 36.24 -25.85 25.73
CA PRO A 238 36.23 -24.58 26.46
C PRO A 238 35.20 -23.55 25.97
N LYS A 239 34.75 -22.73 26.92
CA LYS A 239 34.13 -21.43 26.71
C LYS A 239 35.03 -20.55 25.83
N LEU A 240 34.43 -19.89 24.85
CA LEU A 240 35.06 -18.84 24.07
C LEU A 240 34.09 -17.65 24.02
N ASP A 241 34.44 -16.63 24.79
CA ASP A 241 33.92 -15.27 24.64
C ASP A 241 34.35 -14.72 23.28
N ILE A 242 33.39 -14.32 22.46
CA ILE A 242 33.62 -13.46 21.31
C ILE A 242 32.58 -12.33 21.37
N LYS A 243 33.06 -11.15 21.73
CA LYS A 243 32.38 -9.87 21.49
C LYS A 243 32.20 -9.69 19.99
N ASN A 244 30.96 -9.59 19.54
CA ASN A 244 30.60 -9.02 18.25
C ASN A 244 29.62 -7.87 18.51
N ASN A 245 29.84 -6.75 17.81
CA ASN A 245 29.02 -5.55 17.89
C ASN A 245 27.58 -5.84 17.46
N ASP A 246 26.68 -5.84 18.45
CA ASP A 246 25.24 -5.75 18.26
C ASP A 246 24.88 -4.32 17.82
N PHE A 247 24.17 -4.20 16.69
CA PHE A 247 23.29 -3.06 16.48
C PHE A 247 22.06 -3.30 17.35
N ASN A 248 22.03 -2.62 18.49
CA ASN A 248 20.97 -2.73 19.49
C ASN A 248 19.65 -2.21 18.89
N PHE A 249 18.64 -3.06 18.83
CA PHE A 249 17.28 -2.73 18.39
C PHE A 249 16.39 -2.24 19.56
N ASP A 250 17.00 -2.00 20.72
CA ASP A 250 16.32 -1.77 22.01
C ASP A 250 16.16 -0.27 22.38
N ASP A 251 16.51 0.68 21.50
CA ASP A 251 16.40 2.13 21.77
C ASP A 251 15.18 2.81 21.12
N PHE A 252 14.22 2.04 20.61
CA PHE A 252 12.91 2.61 20.22
C PHE A 252 11.95 2.55 21.42
N ASP A 253 11.94 3.63 22.22
CA ASP A 253 10.90 3.89 23.20
C ASP A 253 9.52 3.88 22.51
N LEU A 254 8.79 2.78 22.68
CA LEU A 254 7.42 2.56 22.24
C LEU A 254 6.39 2.96 23.32
N GLU A 255 6.79 3.75 24.32
CA GLU A 255 5.89 4.32 25.32
C GLU A 255 5.11 5.50 24.73
N LEU A 256 4.08 5.22 23.91
CA LEU A 256 3.09 6.24 23.59
C LEU A 256 1.70 5.69 23.26
N PHE A 257 1.26 4.58 23.87
CA PHE A 257 -0.17 4.20 23.91
C PHE A 257 -0.48 3.38 25.16
N GLU A 258 -0.37 3.98 26.35
CA GLU A 258 -1.07 3.49 27.53
C GLU A 258 -2.21 4.46 27.85
N ASN A 259 -3.45 3.97 27.72
CA ASN A 259 -4.59 4.51 28.46
C ASN A 259 -5.53 3.34 28.79
N ASP A 260 -5.50 2.97 30.07
CA ASP A 260 -6.50 2.29 30.90
C ASP A 260 -7.48 1.32 30.23
N THR A 261 -7.23 0.02 30.43
CA THR A 261 -8.28 -1.01 30.35
C THR A 261 -8.50 -1.65 31.71
N ASP A 262 -9.57 -1.23 32.37
CA ASP A 262 -10.19 -2.01 33.44
C ASP A 262 -10.76 -3.29 32.84
N THR A 263 -10.32 -4.42 33.39
CA THR A 263 -10.58 -5.76 32.86
C THR A 263 -12.01 -6.23 33.16
N LYS A 264 -12.83 -6.36 32.11
CA LYS A 264 -13.94 -7.33 32.09
C LYS A 264 -13.92 -8.10 30.76
N THR A 265 -13.80 -9.41 30.88
CA THR A 265 -13.83 -10.43 29.82
C THR A 265 -14.99 -10.22 28.83
N PRO A 266 -14.74 -10.31 27.50
CA PRO A 266 -15.81 -10.27 26.50
C PRO A 266 -16.46 -11.64 26.28
N PRO A 267 -17.75 -11.71 25.92
CA PRO A 267 -18.43 -12.96 25.63
C PRO A 267 -18.06 -13.52 24.25
N GLU A 268 -18.01 -14.84 24.15
CA GLU A 268 -17.87 -15.61 22.90
C GLU A 268 -18.87 -15.14 21.83
N ASN A 269 -18.37 -14.65 20.69
CA ASN A 269 -19.20 -14.32 19.54
C ASN A 269 -19.19 -15.47 18.52
N LYS A 270 -20.36 -16.06 18.29
CA LYS A 270 -20.63 -17.08 17.28
C LYS A 270 -21.42 -16.44 16.13
N ASN A 271 -20.75 -15.86 15.13
CA ASN A 271 -21.17 -15.96 13.71
C ASN A 271 -20.16 -15.27 12.76
N PRO A 272 -19.39 -16.01 11.95
CA PRO A 272 -18.48 -15.42 10.95
C PRO A 272 -19.19 -14.85 9.72
N ASP A 273 -20.39 -15.34 9.36
CA ASP A 273 -21.09 -14.98 8.10
C ASP A 273 -21.67 -13.55 8.04
N ARG A 274 -21.42 -12.70 9.04
CA ARG A 274 -21.97 -11.33 9.15
C ARG A 274 -20.93 -10.22 8.88
N LEU A 275 -19.67 -10.59 8.63
CA LEU A 275 -18.55 -9.67 8.40
C LEU A 275 -18.34 -9.40 6.90
N ASP A 276 -18.57 -10.40 6.04
CA ASP A 276 -18.31 -10.39 4.60
C ASP A 276 -19.08 -9.30 3.80
N LEU A 277 -20.25 -8.85 4.30
CA LEU A 277 -21.06 -7.81 3.65
C LEU A 277 -20.61 -6.38 4.01
N LYS A 278 -20.04 -6.18 5.19
CA LYS A 278 -19.86 -4.84 5.76
C LYS A 278 -18.71 -4.05 5.13
N PHE A 279 -17.71 -4.73 4.59
CA PHE A 279 -16.52 -4.07 4.04
C PHE A 279 -16.74 -3.66 2.58
N ASN A 280 -17.29 -4.55 1.75
CA ASN A 280 -17.67 -4.21 0.37
C ASN A 280 -18.72 -3.09 0.31
N GLU A 281 -19.63 -2.99 1.28
CA GLU A 281 -20.57 -1.87 1.39
C GLU A 281 -19.90 -0.56 1.87
N LEU A 282 -18.86 -0.63 2.70
CA LEU A 282 -18.14 0.56 3.20
C LEU A 282 -17.34 1.29 2.09
N PHE A 283 -16.82 0.54 1.12
CA PHE A 283 -15.93 1.05 0.06
C PHE A 283 -16.50 0.94 -1.36
N GLY A 284 -17.52 0.10 -1.58
CA GLY A 284 -18.06 -0.19 -2.92
C GLY A 284 -18.83 0.98 -3.56
N ASP A 285 -19.40 1.87 -2.74
CA ASP A 285 -20.15 3.05 -3.21
C ASP A 285 -19.30 4.33 -3.28
N PHE A 286 -18.04 4.27 -2.82
CA PHE A 286 -17.08 5.34 -3.08
C PHE A 286 -16.62 5.24 -4.53
N ASP A 287 -17.29 6.00 -5.39
CA ASP A 287 -17.18 5.97 -6.84
C ASP A 287 -15.76 6.36 -7.32
N MET A 288 -14.85 5.38 -7.33
CA MET A 288 -13.45 5.50 -7.75
C MET A 288 -13.25 4.89 -9.15
N LYS A 289 -13.90 5.46 -10.17
CA LYS A 289 -13.61 5.10 -11.57
C LYS A 289 -13.33 6.32 -12.42
N ASN A 290 -12.03 6.60 -12.58
CA ASN A 290 -11.48 6.98 -13.88
C ASN A 290 -10.32 6.02 -14.25
N ASN A 291 -10.57 5.24 -15.31
CA ASN A 291 -9.64 4.52 -16.19
C ASN A 291 -9.51 2.96 -16.10
N LYS A 292 -10.46 2.31 -16.80
CA LYS A 292 -10.39 1.15 -17.73
C LYS A 292 -9.84 -0.24 -17.33
N ASN A 293 -10.82 -1.18 -17.39
CA ASN A 293 -10.85 -2.53 -18.01
C ASN A 293 -9.91 -3.64 -17.51
N THR A 294 -10.51 -4.71 -16.98
CA THR A 294 -10.63 -6.03 -17.64
C THR A 294 -11.74 -6.87 -17.00
N GLN A 295 -12.52 -7.57 -17.83
CA GLN A 295 -13.69 -8.41 -17.52
C GLN A 295 -13.33 -9.87 -17.13
N ASN A 296 -14.07 -10.44 -16.17
CA ASN A 296 -14.92 -11.65 -16.26
C ASN A 296 -14.89 -12.53 -14.99
N ASN A 297 -15.99 -12.54 -14.21
CA ASN A 297 -16.95 -13.67 -14.18
C ASN A 297 -18.12 -13.44 -13.18
N LYS A 298 -19.34 -13.40 -13.75
CA LYS A 298 -20.67 -13.82 -13.27
C LYS A 298 -21.05 -13.68 -11.78
N ILE A 299 -21.80 -12.61 -11.48
CA ILE A 299 -23.04 -12.66 -10.69
C ILE A 299 -24.07 -11.78 -11.42
N GLU A 300 -25.31 -12.25 -11.52
CA GLU A 300 -26.39 -11.68 -12.33
C GLU A 300 -27.06 -10.45 -11.68
N GLU A 301 -27.39 -9.49 -12.55
CA GLU A 301 -28.35 -8.39 -12.44
C GLU A 301 -27.99 -7.20 -11.52
N PHE A 302 -27.26 -6.23 -12.07
CA PHE A 302 -27.68 -4.82 -12.28
C PHE A 302 -26.61 -4.11 -13.15
N GLU A 303 -26.53 -4.46 -14.43
CA GLU A 303 -25.87 -3.63 -15.45
C GLU A 303 -26.91 -3.20 -16.48
N ASP A 304 -27.51 -2.04 -16.24
CA ASP A 304 -27.91 -1.12 -17.30
C ASP A 304 -28.26 0.20 -16.62
N PHE A 305 -27.36 1.19 -16.68
CA PHE A 305 -27.63 2.62 -16.81
C PHE A 305 -26.31 3.41 -16.73
N LYS A 306 -25.44 3.18 -17.72
CA LYS A 306 -24.58 4.24 -18.21
C LYS A 306 -25.41 5.11 -19.15
N HIS A 307 -26.25 5.96 -18.59
CA HIS A 307 -26.60 7.18 -19.28
C HIS A 307 -25.79 8.31 -18.66
N ASP A 308 -25.04 8.98 -19.52
CA ASP A 308 -24.43 10.27 -19.23
C ASP A 308 -25.46 11.16 -18.54
N LEU A 309 -25.36 11.32 -17.22
CA LEU A 309 -25.97 12.44 -16.52
C LEU A 309 -25.35 13.69 -17.19
N PRO A 310 -26.13 14.50 -17.92
CA PRO A 310 -25.58 15.69 -18.54
C PRO A 310 -24.99 16.54 -17.43
N ALA A 311 -23.77 17.05 -17.66
CA ALA A 311 -23.14 18.06 -16.82
C ALA A 311 -23.99 19.35 -16.84
N MET A 312 -25.09 19.36 -16.09
CA MET A 312 -25.89 20.53 -15.83
C MET A 312 -25.26 21.22 -14.63
N THR A 313 -24.49 22.26 -14.92
CA THR A 313 -24.15 23.27 -13.91
C THR A 313 -25.45 23.89 -13.40
N PRO A 314 -25.84 23.72 -12.13
CA PRO A 314 -27.13 24.21 -11.67
C PRO A 314 -27.00 25.71 -11.40
N LYS A 315 -27.51 26.53 -12.33
CA LYS A 315 -27.92 27.91 -11.99
C LYS A 315 -29.21 27.81 -11.17
N ILE A 316 -29.05 27.72 -9.86
CA ILE A 316 -30.16 27.70 -8.89
C ILE A 316 -30.87 29.06 -8.94
N LYS A 317 -31.98 29.14 -9.67
CA LYS A 317 -33.03 30.13 -9.43
C LYS A 317 -34.38 29.43 -9.43
N PRO A 318 -35.21 29.61 -8.38
CA PRO A 318 -36.54 29.04 -8.32
C PRO A 318 -37.37 29.67 -9.43
N THR A 319 -37.62 28.92 -10.51
CA THR A 319 -38.43 29.39 -11.66
C THR A 319 -39.83 28.78 -11.62
N THR A 320 -40.07 27.79 -10.75
CA THR A 320 -41.35 27.11 -10.55
C THR A 320 -42.16 27.81 -9.45
N SER A 321 -43.11 28.66 -9.86
CA SER A 321 -44.10 29.26 -8.96
C SER A 321 -44.89 28.15 -8.24
N GLY A 322 -44.66 27.97 -6.93
CA GLY A 322 -45.45 27.08 -6.07
C GLY A 322 -44.65 26.12 -5.17
N VAL A 323 -43.33 26.02 -5.30
CA VAL A 323 -42.49 25.20 -4.40
C VAL A 323 -41.90 26.08 -3.30
N ALA A 324 -42.03 25.67 -2.03
CA ALA A 324 -41.47 26.40 -0.90
C ALA A 324 -39.93 26.35 -0.91
N GLU A 325 -39.30 27.52 -0.82
CA GLU A 325 -37.84 27.66 -0.83
C GLU A 325 -37.20 27.08 0.45
N ILE A 326 -36.06 26.43 0.27
CA ILE A 326 -35.21 25.90 1.35
C ILE A 326 -33.91 26.68 1.35
N ASP A 327 -33.64 27.41 2.44
CA ASP A 327 -32.35 28.03 2.69
C ASP A 327 -31.59 27.26 3.77
N PHE A 328 -30.70 26.36 3.32
CA PHE A 328 -29.88 25.52 4.18
C PHE A 328 -28.95 26.32 5.12
N ASN A 329 -28.67 27.59 4.84
CA ASN A 329 -27.81 28.43 5.70
C ASN A 329 -28.53 28.92 6.96
N THR A 330 -29.86 28.84 6.99
CA THR A 330 -30.69 29.31 8.12
C THR A 330 -31.12 28.18 9.07
N ILE A 331 -30.79 26.94 8.71
CA ILE A 331 -31.19 25.75 9.46
C ILE A 331 -30.34 25.64 10.72
N LYS A 332 -31.00 25.28 11.82
CA LYS A 332 -30.34 25.05 13.10
C LYS A 332 -29.90 23.59 13.21
N ALA A 333 -28.70 23.42 13.76
CA ALA A 333 -28.17 22.14 14.20
C ALA A 333 -29.20 21.37 15.07
N LEU A 334 -29.40 20.08 14.76
CA LEU A 334 -30.21 19.14 15.53
C LEU A 334 -29.31 18.17 16.29
N PRO A 335 -29.62 17.84 17.55
CA PRO A 335 -28.73 17.00 18.36
C PRO A 335 -28.49 15.63 17.71
N ILE A 336 -27.23 15.20 17.69
CA ILE A 336 -26.81 13.90 17.16
C ILE A 336 -26.00 13.15 18.23
N HIS A 337 -26.21 11.83 18.34
CA HIS A 337 -25.47 10.96 19.25
C HIS A 337 -24.48 10.11 18.46
N TYR A 338 -23.49 10.79 17.87
CA TYR A 338 -22.43 10.12 17.14
C TYR A 338 -21.17 9.95 18.01
N ASN A 339 -20.59 8.75 18.00
CA ASN A 339 -19.34 8.45 18.70
C ASN A 339 -18.38 7.68 17.77
N PRO A 340 -17.32 8.34 17.25
CA PRO A 340 -16.36 7.71 16.36
C PRO A 340 -15.68 6.48 16.96
N LYS A 341 -15.44 6.47 18.28
CA LYS A 341 -14.82 5.34 18.97
C LYS A 341 -15.74 4.13 18.98
N LEU A 342 -17.02 4.33 19.30
CA LEU A 342 -17.99 3.23 19.27
C LEU A 342 -18.15 2.67 17.85
N ALA A 343 -18.23 3.55 16.85
CA ALA A 343 -18.28 3.13 15.44
C ALA A 343 -17.01 2.34 15.04
N ALA A 344 -15.83 2.79 15.47
CA ALA A 344 -14.56 2.10 15.26
C ALA A 344 -14.53 0.71 15.89
N ASP A 345 -14.98 0.60 17.14
CA ASP A 345 -15.07 -0.68 17.85
C ASP A 345 -16.06 -1.65 17.15
N GLU A 346 -17.23 -1.16 16.72
CA GLU A 346 -18.25 -1.97 16.05
C GLU A 346 -17.86 -2.40 14.62
N LEU A 347 -17.07 -1.58 13.94
CA LEU A 347 -16.57 -1.84 12.59
C LEU A 347 -15.23 -2.58 12.61
N ASN A 348 -14.62 -2.75 13.78
CA ASN A 348 -13.27 -3.29 13.96
C ASN A 348 -12.24 -2.54 13.09
N LEU A 349 -12.34 -1.21 13.08
CA LEU A 349 -11.48 -0.31 12.32
C LEU A 349 -10.79 0.68 13.26
N PRO A 350 -9.58 1.19 12.92
CA PRO A 350 -8.97 2.26 13.68
C PRO A 350 -9.84 3.53 13.70
N ILE A 351 -9.93 4.19 14.87
CA ILE A 351 -10.74 5.41 15.03
C ILE A 351 -10.38 6.51 14.01
N VAL A 352 -9.09 6.69 13.72
CA VAL A 352 -8.60 7.68 12.74
C VAL A 352 -9.19 7.44 11.36
N LEU A 353 -9.40 6.17 10.99
CA LEU A 353 -9.97 5.78 9.71
C LEU A 353 -11.47 6.06 9.67
N ILE A 354 -12.19 5.81 10.76
CA ILE A 354 -13.61 6.19 10.88
C ILE A 354 -13.77 7.71 10.77
N GLU A 355 -12.91 8.49 11.43
CA GLU A 355 -12.92 9.94 11.31
C GLU A 355 -12.64 10.40 9.88
N GLU A 356 -11.79 9.69 9.14
CA GLU A 356 -11.59 9.91 7.71
C GLU A 356 -12.84 9.68 6.89
N PHE A 357 -13.48 8.52 7.05
CA PHE A 357 -14.68 8.22 6.26
C PHE A 357 -15.85 9.15 6.56
N VAL A 358 -15.99 9.60 7.81
CA VAL A 358 -17.01 10.59 8.18
C VAL A 358 -16.73 11.93 7.50
N GLU A 359 -15.47 12.34 7.38
CA GLU A 359 -15.11 13.56 6.67
C GLU A 359 -15.37 13.46 5.16
N ASP A 360 -15.04 12.32 4.56
CA ASP A 360 -15.33 12.07 3.15
C ASP A 360 -16.84 12.05 2.90
N PHE A 361 -17.61 11.43 3.80
CA PHE A 361 -19.08 11.49 3.80
C PHE A 361 -19.59 12.94 3.91
N ILE A 362 -19.04 13.75 4.82
CA ILE A 362 -19.40 15.17 4.96
C ILE A 362 -19.16 15.94 3.65
N GLN A 363 -18.02 15.69 3.01
CA GLN A 363 -17.68 16.32 1.74
C GLN A 363 -18.64 15.90 0.62
N GLN A 364 -18.95 14.60 0.53
CA GLN A 364 -19.87 14.06 -0.46
C GLN A 364 -21.28 14.64 -0.28
N ALA A 365 -21.81 14.64 0.95
CA ALA A 365 -23.13 15.19 1.26
C ALA A 365 -23.24 16.70 0.95
N LYS A 366 -22.16 17.47 1.06
CA LYS A 366 -22.12 18.88 0.61
C LYS A 366 -22.20 19.03 -0.90
N GLN A 367 -21.55 18.15 -1.65
CA GLN A 367 -21.64 18.16 -3.11
C GLN A 367 -23.05 17.77 -3.57
N ASP A 368 -23.60 16.72 -2.96
CA ASP A 368 -24.92 16.22 -3.29
C ASP A 368 -26.06 17.14 -2.81
N ARG A 369 -25.80 18.06 -1.87
CA ARG A 369 -26.77 19.06 -1.41
C ARG A 369 -27.41 19.83 -2.57
N ASP A 370 -26.59 20.32 -3.49
CA ASP A 370 -27.08 21.15 -4.59
C ASP A 370 -27.89 20.32 -5.60
N HIS A 371 -27.55 19.03 -5.75
CA HIS A 371 -28.31 18.08 -6.57
C HIS A 371 -29.65 17.74 -5.93
N LEU A 372 -29.66 17.42 -4.63
CA LEU A 372 -30.87 17.14 -3.86
C LEU A 372 -31.86 18.33 -3.92
N LEU A 373 -31.33 19.55 -3.78
CA LEU A 373 -32.12 20.77 -3.86
C LEU A 373 -32.66 21.04 -5.27
N ALA A 374 -31.84 20.81 -6.30
CA ALA A 374 -32.26 20.94 -7.69
C ALA A 374 -33.41 19.97 -8.01
N SER A 375 -33.30 18.71 -7.61
CA SER A 375 -34.35 17.70 -7.80
C SER A 375 -35.63 18.05 -7.04
N TYR A 376 -35.51 18.55 -5.81
CA TYR A 376 -36.67 19.05 -5.08
C TYR A 376 -37.39 20.19 -5.80
N TYR A 377 -36.69 21.19 -6.34
CA TYR A 377 -37.33 22.27 -7.10
C TYR A 377 -37.92 21.82 -8.44
N GLN A 378 -37.37 20.75 -9.02
CA GLN A 378 -37.86 20.13 -10.25
C GLN A 378 -38.98 19.11 -10.01
N LYS A 379 -39.29 18.79 -8.75
CA LYS A 379 -40.20 17.69 -8.35
C LYS A 379 -39.78 16.33 -8.91
N ASP A 380 -38.47 16.14 -9.06
CA ASP A 380 -37.87 14.90 -9.54
C ASP A 380 -37.73 13.91 -8.37
N MET A 381 -38.82 13.17 -8.11
CA MET A 381 -38.90 12.23 -6.98
C MET A 381 -37.97 11.04 -7.15
N ASP A 382 -37.78 10.55 -8.38
CA ASP A 382 -36.92 9.40 -8.67
C ASP A 382 -35.47 9.72 -8.26
N ASN A 383 -34.96 10.88 -8.66
CA ASN A 383 -33.60 11.28 -8.27
C ASN A 383 -33.47 11.56 -6.76
N ILE A 384 -34.54 12.04 -6.11
CA ILE A 384 -34.55 12.24 -4.64
C ILE A 384 -34.47 10.90 -3.92
N HIS A 385 -35.23 9.90 -4.37
CA HIS A 385 -35.21 8.55 -3.81
C HIS A 385 -33.85 7.88 -4.01
N GLU A 386 -33.26 8.04 -5.20
CA GLU A 386 -31.93 7.49 -5.52
C GLU A 386 -30.82 8.12 -4.66
N LEU A 387 -30.76 9.46 -4.59
CA LEU A 387 -29.79 10.15 -3.72
C LEU A 387 -30.01 9.82 -2.25
N GLY A 388 -31.28 9.74 -1.81
CA GLY A 388 -31.64 9.33 -0.45
C GLY A 388 -31.13 7.94 -0.11
N HIS A 389 -31.30 6.98 -1.02
CA HIS A 389 -30.79 5.62 -0.86
C HIS A 389 -29.26 5.59 -0.73
N LYS A 390 -28.54 6.26 -1.64
CA LYS A 390 -27.07 6.31 -1.65
C LYS A 390 -26.52 6.91 -0.35
N LEU A 391 -27.00 8.09 0.03
CA LEU A 391 -26.53 8.77 1.23
C LEU A 391 -26.90 8.00 2.51
N LYS A 392 -28.07 7.33 2.53
CA LYS A 392 -28.48 6.47 3.65
C LYS A 392 -27.50 5.32 3.82
N GLY A 393 -27.13 4.65 2.74
CA GLY A 393 -26.15 3.54 2.77
C GLY A 393 -24.84 3.99 3.41
N ALA A 394 -24.26 5.09 2.92
CA ALA A 394 -23.04 5.66 3.46
C ALA A 394 -23.16 6.04 4.95
N ALA A 395 -24.24 6.72 5.36
CA ALA A 395 -24.46 7.11 6.75
C ALA A 395 -24.62 5.90 7.68
N SER A 396 -25.35 4.87 7.24
CA SER A 396 -25.57 3.64 8.02
C SER A 396 -24.27 2.84 8.22
N ASN A 397 -23.44 2.77 7.17
CA ASN A 397 -22.13 2.13 7.20
C ASN A 397 -21.20 2.78 8.23
N LEU A 398 -21.31 4.09 8.41
CA LEU A 398 -20.56 4.85 9.40
C LEU A 398 -21.24 4.96 10.77
N ARG A 399 -22.37 4.26 11.00
CA ARG A 399 -23.13 4.30 12.26
C ARG A 399 -23.63 5.70 12.64
N ILE A 400 -23.94 6.52 11.64
CA ILE A 400 -24.52 7.85 11.82
C ILE A 400 -26.05 7.74 11.79
N ASN A 401 -26.60 7.12 12.83
CA ASN A 401 -27.98 6.60 12.83
C ASN A 401 -29.02 7.69 12.55
N GLU A 402 -28.94 8.85 13.20
CA GLU A 402 -29.95 9.91 13.01
C GLU A 402 -29.98 10.46 11.57
N ILE A 403 -28.83 10.47 10.89
CA ILE A 403 -28.75 10.86 9.47
C ILE A 403 -29.30 9.76 8.59
N ALA A 404 -28.95 8.49 8.86
CA ALA A 404 -29.46 7.35 8.11
C ALA A 404 -31.00 7.26 8.20
N ASP A 405 -31.57 7.46 9.38
CA ASP A 405 -33.02 7.46 9.61
C ASP A 405 -33.70 8.63 8.86
N ALA A 406 -33.11 9.83 8.90
CA ALA A 406 -33.65 10.97 8.16
C ALA A 406 -33.59 10.79 6.64
N LEU A 407 -32.57 10.09 6.14
CA LEU A 407 -32.44 9.77 4.71
C LEU A 407 -33.36 8.62 4.29
N GLU A 408 -33.67 7.70 5.19
CA GLU A 408 -34.71 6.69 4.98
C GLU A 408 -36.10 7.33 4.85
N ASP A 409 -36.42 8.29 5.73
CA ASP A 409 -37.64 9.09 5.63
C ASP A 409 -37.76 9.76 4.25
N ILE A 410 -36.64 10.29 3.72
CA ILE A 410 -36.57 10.92 2.39
C ILE A 410 -36.71 9.89 1.27
N GLN A 411 -35.99 8.76 1.36
CA GLN A 411 -35.94 7.71 0.34
C GLN A 411 -37.34 7.15 0.03
N PHE A 412 -38.19 7.02 1.04
CA PHE A 412 -39.53 6.44 0.90
C PHE A 412 -40.66 7.48 0.92
N CYS A 413 -40.33 8.76 0.73
CA CYS A 413 -41.34 9.82 0.73
C CYS A 413 -42.03 9.93 -0.63
N ASP A 414 -43.32 9.63 -0.71
CA ASP A 414 -44.13 9.80 -1.93
C ASP A 414 -44.77 11.20 -2.06
N ASP A 415 -44.63 12.04 -1.03
CA ASP A 415 -45.33 13.32 -0.89
C ASP A 415 -44.36 14.51 -0.93
N HIS A 416 -44.33 15.19 -2.08
CA HIS A 416 -43.41 16.31 -2.34
C HIS A 416 -43.53 17.43 -1.30
N ASP A 417 -44.73 17.68 -0.77
CA ASP A 417 -44.95 18.77 0.19
C ASP A 417 -44.28 18.51 1.55
N LYS A 418 -44.04 17.23 1.89
CA LYS A 418 -43.35 16.82 3.13
C LYS A 418 -41.83 16.82 3.00
N LEU A 419 -41.30 16.72 1.78
CA LEU A 419 -39.85 16.65 1.54
C LEU A 419 -39.11 17.86 2.12
N ARG A 420 -39.74 19.04 2.10
CA ARG A 420 -39.14 20.24 2.68
C ARG A 420 -38.74 20.04 4.14
N ASP A 421 -39.66 19.57 4.96
CA ASP A 421 -39.42 19.43 6.39
C ASP A 421 -38.44 18.28 6.66
N MET A 422 -38.47 17.22 5.86
CA MET A 422 -37.51 16.12 5.91
C MET A 422 -36.09 16.56 5.53
N PHE A 423 -35.92 17.38 4.49
CA PHE A 423 -34.63 17.95 4.10
C PHE A 423 -34.10 18.88 5.17
N ILE A 424 -34.97 19.68 5.80
CA ILE A 424 -34.57 20.54 6.92
C ILE A 424 -34.08 19.69 8.10
N LYS A 425 -34.78 18.60 8.44
CA LYS A 425 -34.39 17.66 9.48
C LYS A 425 -33.05 17.00 9.18
N TYR A 426 -32.89 16.41 7.99
CA TYR A 426 -31.63 15.82 7.52
C TYR A 426 -30.47 16.81 7.63
N TRP A 427 -30.63 18.02 7.10
CA TRP A 427 -29.57 19.01 7.10
C TRP A 427 -29.24 19.53 8.51
N GLY A 428 -30.24 19.55 9.40
CA GLY A 428 -30.03 19.85 10.82
C GLY A 428 -29.10 18.85 11.51
N TYR A 429 -29.26 17.55 11.27
CA TYR A 429 -28.35 16.53 11.80
C TYR A 429 -26.97 16.59 11.13
N PHE A 430 -26.94 16.86 9.83
CA PHE A 430 -25.71 17.04 9.07
C PHE A 430 -24.83 18.15 9.65
N ILE A 431 -25.39 19.33 9.95
CA ILE A 431 -24.65 20.45 10.54
C ILE A 431 -24.04 20.03 11.89
N SER A 432 -24.80 19.32 12.72
CA SER A 432 -24.29 18.86 14.02
C SER A 432 -23.15 17.87 13.90
N LEU A 433 -23.22 16.95 12.93
CA LEU A 433 -22.13 16.03 12.63
C LEU A 433 -20.88 16.80 12.18
N GLU A 434 -21.04 17.76 11.28
CA GLU A 434 -19.95 18.60 10.80
C GLU A 434 -19.29 19.39 11.94
N ASP A 435 -20.09 20.05 12.78
CA ASP A 435 -19.61 20.81 13.93
C ASP A 435 -18.91 19.90 14.96
N PHE A 436 -19.45 18.71 15.20
CA PHE A 436 -18.82 17.70 16.07
C PHE A 436 -17.44 17.31 15.55
N MET A 437 -17.32 16.98 14.26
CA MET A 437 -16.04 16.60 13.66
C MET A 437 -15.05 17.77 13.60
N ALA A 438 -15.54 19.00 13.42
CA ALA A 438 -14.70 20.20 13.42
C ALA A 438 -14.17 20.57 14.81
N THR A 439 -14.95 20.30 15.87
CA THR A 439 -14.55 20.59 17.26
C THR A 439 -13.61 19.54 17.83
N SER A 440 -13.81 18.25 17.51
CA SER A 440 -12.91 17.16 17.88
C SER A 440 -11.48 17.34 17.36
N LYS A 441 -11.26 18.09 16.28
CA LYS A 441 -9.91 18.40 15.75
C LYS A 441 -9.13 19.47 16.53
N ARG A 442 -9.80 20.23 17.41
CA ARG A 442 -9.19 21.36 18.14
C ARG A 442 -8.80 21.02 19.57
N GLY A 443 -9.22 19.87 20.09
CA GLY A 443 -8.79 19.30 21.37
C GLY A 443 -7.71 18.27 21.13
#